data_AF-A0A2K3KA17-F1
#
_entry.id   AF-A0A2K3KA17-F1
#
_cell.length_a   1.000
_cell.length_b   1.000
_cell.length_c   1.000
_cell.angle_alpha   90.00
_cell.angle_beta   90.00
_cell.angle_gamma   90.00
#
_symmetry.space_group_name_H-M   'P 1'
#
loop_
_entity.id
_entity.type
_entity.pdbx_description
1 polymer ?
#
loop_
_entity_poly.entity_id
_entity_poly.type
_entity_poly.pdbx_seq_one_letter_code
_entity_poly.pdbx_strand_id
1 'polypeptide(L)'
;MAVDFAKTGAPAEMPRVLNPKEFPDFMERSGKPKYISEGVLGKLYRALVESPLRVRSNNVVSDGEEAYEFEVAGFKDFLETASSHKERYTEKMSYLMSLYGAETEGEMLT
;
A
#
# COMPACT_ATOMS: atom_id res chain seq x y z
N MET A 1 -19.50 17.17 -23.88
CA MET A 1 -19.11 16.69 -22.53
C MET A 1 -18.77 15.21 -22.64
N ALA A 2 -17.68 14.73 -22.04
CA ALA A 2 -17.25 13.34 -22.19
C ALA A 2 -18.28 12.33 -21.64
N VAL A 3 -19.00 12.69 -20.57
CA VAL A 3 -20.04 11.85 -19.95
C VAL A 3 -21.23 11.61 -20.89
N ASP A 4 -21.56 12.58 -21.74
CA ASP A 4 -22.69 12.49 -22.66
C ASP A 4 -22.38 11.68 -23.92
N PHE A 5 -21.17 11.13 -24.07
CA PHE A 5 -20.80 10.30 -25.21
C PHE A 5 -21.74 9.12 -25.38
N ALA A 6 -22.08 8.44 -24.28
CA ALA A 6 -23.01 7.30 -24.30
C ALA A 6 -24.43 7.67 -24.77
N LYS A 7 -24.81 8.95 -24.65
CA LYS A 7 -26.14 9.45 -25.04
C LYS A 7 -26.16 10.09 -26.43
N THR A 8 -25.09 10.79 -26.79
CA THR A 8 -25.02 11.64 -27.99
C THR A 8 -24.17 11.05 -29.11
N GLY A 9 -23.34 10.04 -28.81
CA GLY A 9 -22.41 9.43 -29.76
C GLY A 9 -21.27 10.35 -30.23
N ALA A 10 -21.22 11.60 -29.74
CA ALA A 10 -20.21 12.58 -30.12
C ALA A 10 -19.02 12.49 -29.15
N PRO A 11 -17.83 12.01 -29.58
CA PRO A 11 -16.69 11.84 -28.70
C PRO A 11 -16.16 13.19 -28.22
N ALA A 12 -15.69 13.23 -26.97
CA ALA A 12 -15.02 14.43 -26.47
C ALA A 12 -13.60 14.51 -27.04
N GLU A 13 -13.32 15.60 -27.75
CA GLU A 13 -11.98 15.89 -28.23
C GLU A 13 -11.14 16.54 -27.13
N MET A 14 -9.90 16.08 -26.96
CA MET A 14 -8.91 16.67 -26.04
C MET A 14 -7.71 17.19 -26.85
N PRO A 15 -7.79 18.43 -27.39
CA PRO A 15 -6.67 19.06 -28.07
C PRO A 15 -5.39 19.04 -27.24
N ARG A 16 -4.24 18.86 -27.90
CA ARG A 16 -2.92 18.76 -27.23
C ARG A 16 -2.59 19.99 -26.37
N VAL A 17 -3.13 21.16 -26.68
CA VAL A 17 -2.93 22.40 -25.93
C VAL A 17 -3.57 22.32 -24.53
N LEU A 18 -4.63 21.53 -24.38
CA LEU A 18 -5.32 21.33 -23.11
C LEU A 18 -4.69 20.23 -22.26
N ASN A 19 -3.68 19.51 -22.76
CA ASN A 19 -2.99 18.50 -21.97
C ASN A 19 -2.16 19.18 -20.87
N PRO A 20 -2.37 18.84 -19.59
CA PRO A 20 -1.57 19.37 -18.51
C PRO A 20 -0.10 18.99 -18.68
N LYS A 21 0.79 19.98 -18.59
CA LYS A 21 2.24 19.76 -18.61
C LYS A 21 2.73 19.22 -17.28
N GLU A 22 2.17 19.74 -16.18
CA GLU A 22 2.49 19.36 -14.81
C GLU A 22 1.24 18.86 -14.09
N PHE A 23 1.43 17.97 -13.13
CA PHE A 23 0.35 17.38 -12.34
C PHE A 23 0.49 17.75 -10.87
N PRO A 24 -0.61 17.80 -10.11
CA PRO A 24 -0.53 17.92 -8.67
C PRO A 24 0.31 16.79 -8.05
N ASP A 25 1.09 17.12 -7.03
CA ASP A 25 1.90 16.20 -6.23
C ASP A 25 1.14 14.95 -5.75
N PHE A 26 -0.07 15.14 -5.23
CA PHE A 26 -0.92 14.06 -4.72
C PHE A 26 -1.38 13.04 -5.78
N MET A 27 -1.22 13.31 -7.08
CA MET A 27 -1.57 12.36 -8.14
C MET A 27 -0.51 11.27 -8.35
N GLU A 28 0.66 11.37 -7.70
CA GLU A 28 1.72 10.36 -7.70
C GLU A 28 2.21 9.85 -9.06
N ARG A 29 1.94 10.56 -10.16
CA ARG A 29 2.33 10.11 -11.52
C ARG A 29 3.85 10.02 -11.65
N SER A 30 4.38 8.79 -11.72
CA SER A 30 5.80 8.54 -11.96
C SER A 30 6.21 9.03 -13.35
N GLY A 31 7.41 9.62 -13.45
CA GLY A 31 7.97 10.10 -14.72
C GLY A 31 7.34 11.36 -15.32
N LYS A 32 6.42 12.04 -14.61
CA LYS A 32 5.85 13.33 -15.03
C LYS A 32 6.22 14.44 -14.05
N PRO A 33 6.41 15.69 -14.51
CA PRO A 33 6.69 16.80 -13.62
C PRO A 33 5.49 17.11 -12.73
N LYS A 34 5.76 17.48 -11.49
CA LYS A 34 4.76 17.70 -10.44
C LYS A 34 4.90 19.10 -9.83
N TYR A 35 3.78 19.68 -9.42
CA TYR A 35 3.75 20.90 -8.61
C TYR A 35 3.08 20.63 -7.26
N ILE A 36 3.42 21.43 -6.25
CA ILE A 36 2.85 21.31 -4.90
C ILE A 36 1.43 21.91 -4.91
N SER A 37 0.41 21.09 -4.64
CA SER A 37 -0.96 21.58 -4.61
C SER A 37 -1.27 22.32 -3.30
N GLU A 38 -1.73 23.57 -3.40
CA GLU A 38 -2.17 24.39 -2.26
C GLU A 38 -3.58 24.05 -1.75
N GLY A 39 -4.33 23.23 -2.51
CA GLY A 39 -5.68 22.79 -2.16
C GLY A 39 -5.71 21.84 -0.96
N VAL A 40 -6.90 21.61 -0.43
CA VAL A 40 -7.13 20.72 0.73
C VAL A 40 -6.56 19.31 0.46
N LEU A 41 -6.74 18.79 -0.75
CA LEU A 41 -6.27 17.45 -1.13
C LEU A 41 -4.73 17.34 -1.10
N GLY A 42 -4.01 18.33 -1.61
CA GLY A 42 -2.55 18.36 -1.56
C GLY A 42 -1.99 18.52 -0.15
N LYS A 43 -2.68 19.27 0.71
CA LYS A 43 -2.33 19.40 2.14
C LYS A 43 -2.54 18.07 2.89
N LEU A 44 -3.69 17.43 2.68
CA LEU A 44 -4.01 16.13 3.29
C LEU A 44 -3.03 15.04 2.83
N TYR A 45 -2.72 15.00 1.54
CA TYR A 45 -1.76 14.05 0.98
C TYR A 45 -0.39 14.17 1.66
N ARG A 46 0.16 15.39 1.76
CA ARG A 46 1.45 15.62 2.43
C ARG A 46 1.39 15.28 3.92
N ALA A 47 0.33 15.68 4.62
CA ALA A 47 0.15 15.34 6.03
C ALA A 47 0.11 13.81 6.25
N LEU A 48 -0.50 13.04 5.34
CA LEU A 48 -0.54 11.58 5.42
C LEU A 48 0.82 10.96 5.12
N VAL A 49 1.50 11.41 4.05
CA VAL A 49 2.83 10.93 3.65
C VAL A 49 3.88 11.21 4.74
N GLU A 50 3.83 12.39 5.35
CA GLU A 50 4.71 12.78 6.47
C GLU A 50 4.31 12.12 7.80
N SER A 51 3.09 11.60 7.92
CA SER A 51 2.64 11.00 9.17
C SER A 51 3.38 9.68 9.45
N PRO A 52 3.86 9.46 10.69
CA PRO A 52 4.46 8.20 11.09
C PRO A 52 3.42 7.06 11.22
N LEU A 53 2.16 7.29 10.83
CA LEU A 53 1.10 6.29 10.91
C LEU A 53 1.34 5.09 9.98
N ARG A 54 2.12 5.26 8.90
CA ARG A 54 2.61 4.12 8.09
C ARG A 54 3.43 3.11 8.91
N VAL A 55 4.04 3.52 10.02
CA VAL A 55 4.84 2.66 10.90
C VAL A 55 3.98 2.00 12.00
N ARG A 56 2.78 2.54 12.29
CA ARG A 56 1.91 2.05 13.39
C ARG A 56 1.04 0.85 13.04
N SER A 57 1.13 0.30 11.83
CA SER A 57 0.56 -1.03 11.53
C SER A 57 1.44 -2.15 12.08
N ASN A 58 2.68 -1.86 12.44
CA ASN A 58 3.46 -2.68 13.35
C ASN A 58 3.12 -2.22 14.77
N ASN A 59 1.89 -2.50 15.23
CA ASN A 59 1.70 -2.62 16.66
C ASN A 59 2.65 -3.73 17.11
N VAL A 60 3.83 -3.31 17.54
CA VAL A 60 4.71 -4.07 18.41
C VAL A 60 3.80 -4.52 19.53
N VAL A 61 3.35 -5.77 19.44
CA VAL A 61 2.81 -6.50 20.58
C VAL A 61 3.83 -6.25 21.66
N SER A 62 3.42 -5.51 22.69
CA SER A 62 4.28 -5.11 23.80
C SER A 62 4.99 -6.37 24.27
N ASP A 63 6.28 -6.44 23.99
CA ASP A 63 7.14 -7.50 24.46
C ASP A 63 7.11 -7.45 25.99
N GLY A 64 6.67 -8.53 26.63
CA GLY A 64 7.21 -8.83 27.95
C GLY A 64 6.31 -9.44 29.02
N GLU A 65 4.98 -9.29 29.02
CA GLU A 65 4.20 -9.76 30.20
C GLU A 65 2.92 -10.55 29.87
N GLU A 66 2.16 -10.21 28.83
CA GLU A 66 0.89 -10.89 28.50
C GLU A 66 1.05 -12.18 27.68
N ALA A 67 2.24 -12.44 27.11
CA ALA A 67 2.46 -13.59 26.24
C ALA A 67 2.47 -14.93 27.00
N TYR A 68 2.89 -14.93 28.27
CA TYR A 68 3.02 -16.14 29.08
C TYR A 68 1.67 -16.77 29.46
N GLU A 69 0.57 -16.02 29.38
CA GLU A 69 -0.77 -16.54 29.68
C GLU A 69 -1.28 -17.51 28.58
N PHE A 70 -0.71 -17.45 27.37
CA PHE A 70 -1.09 -18.28 26.24
C PHE A 70 -0.22 -19.54 26.08
N GLU A 71 0.76 -19.76 26.95
CA GLU A 71 1.65 -20.93 26.88
C GLU A 71 0.94 -22.18 27.43
N VAL A 72 0.67 -23.14 26.56
CA VAL A 72 0.11 -24.45 26.94
C VAL A 72 1.24 -25.46 27.17
N ALA A 73 1.15 -26.26 28.23
CA ALA A 73 2.11 -27.32 28.51
C ALA A 73 2.31 -28.24 27.28
N GLY A 74 3.55 -28.46 26.87
CA GLY A 74 3.91 -29.24 25.68
C GLY A 74 4.11 -28.44 24.39
N PHE A 75 3.92 -27.11 24.39
CA PHE A 75 4.13 -26.29 23.19
C PHE A 75 5.54 -26.38 22.61
N LYS A 76 6.54 -26.66 23.46
CA LYS A 76 7.97 -26.71 23.09
C LYS A 76 8.24 -27.77 22.02
N ASP A 77 7.48 -28.87 22.02
CA ASP A 77 7.64 -29.96 21.07
C ASP A 77 7.24 -29.54 19.64
N PHE A 78 6.41 -28.51 19.50
CA PHE A 78 5.95 -28.00 18.21
C PHE A 78 6.77 -26.83 17.69
N LEU A 79 7.71 -26.28 18.47
CA LEU A 79 8.48 -25.08 18.09
C LEU A 79 9.30 -25.32 16.82
N GLU A 80 9.95 -26.47 16.71
CA GLU A 80 10.77 -26.80 15.54
C GLU A 80 9.91 -26.90 14.27
N THR A 81 8.76 -27.58 14.37
CA THR A 81 7.83 -27.73 13.25
C THR A 81 7.21 -26.39 12.86
N ALA A 82 6.79 -25.58 13.84
CA ALA A 82 6.26 -24.24 13.60
C ALA A 82 7.29 -23.33 12.94
N SER A 83 8.55 -23.37 13.38
CA SER A 83 9.65 -22.62 12.78
C SER A 83 9.87 -23.01 11.31
N SER A 84 9.91 -24.32 11.03
CA SER A 84 10.06 -24.82 9.65
C SER A 84 8.91 -24.36 8.73
N HIS A 85 7.66 -24.40 9.22
CA HIS A 85 6.51 -23.91 8.46
C HIS A 85 6.56 -22.41 8.22
N LYS A 86 6.94 -21.63 9.24
CA LYS A 86 7.08 -20.18 9.13
C LYS A 86 8.14 -19.81 8.09
N GLU A 87 9.31 -20.42 8.13
CA GLU A 87 10.39 -20.18 7.17
C GLU A 87 9.91 -20.45 5.74
N ARG A 88 9.31 -21.62 5.51
CA ARG A 88 8.76 -22.00 4.21
C ARG A 88 7.67 -21.05 3.71
N TYR A 89 6.83 -20.54 4.59
CA TYR A 89 5.83 -19.52 4.24
C TYR A 89 6.51 -18.22 3.82
N THR A 90 7.48 -17.76 4.60
CA THR A 90 8.19 -16.49 4.38
C THR A 90 8.97 -16.51 3.05
N GLU A 91 9.64 -17.62 2.74
CA GLU A 91 10.31 -17.83 1.45
C GLU A 91 9.33 -17.75 0.26
N LYS A 92 8.20 -18.46 0.35
CA LYS A 92 7.19 -18.42 -0.72
C LYS A 92 6.57 -17.04 -0.89
N MET A 93 6.26 -16.39 0.23
CA MET A 93 5.64 -15.08 0.22
C MET A 93 6.59 -14.02 -0.35
N SER A 94 7.86 -14.01 0.07
CA SER A 94 8.87 -13.10 -0.48
C SER A 94 9.07 -13.31 -1.99
N TYR A 95 9.08 -14.57 -2.45
CA TYR A 95 9.12 -14.87 -3.89
C TYR A 95 7.91 -14.29 -4.62
N LEU A 96 6.69 -14.51 -4.12
CA LEU A 96 5.47 -13.98 -4.71
C LEU A 96 5.46 -12.44 -4.75
N MET A 97 5.81 -11.80 -3.63
CA MET A 97 5.90 -10.34 -3.54
C MET A 97 6.89 -9.78 -4.57
N SER A 98 8.04 -10.43 -4.76
CA SER A 98 9.02 -10.02 -5.77
C SER A 98 8.49 -10.16 -7.21
N LEU A 99 7.67 -11.18 -7.48
CA LEU A 99 7.09 -11.44 -8.80
C LEU A 99 6.03 -10.39 -9.18
N TYR A 100 5.20 -10.00 -8.21
CA TYR A 100 4.11 -9.05 -8.41
C TYR A 100 4.50 -7.59 -8.10
N GLY A 101 5.71 -7.35 -7.61
CA GLY A 101 6.17 -6.02 -7.21
C GLY A 101 5.43 -5.46 -6.00
N ALA A 102 4.94 -6.33 -5.12
CA ALA A 102 4.25 -5.94 -3.88
C ALA A 102 5.27 -5.70 -2.76
N GLU A 103 5.05 -4.66 -1.97
CA GLU A 103 5.89 -4.30 -0.81
C GLU A 103 5.39 -4.96 0.48
N THR A 104 4.10 -5.28 0.57
CA THR A 104 3.49 -5.87 1.78
C THR A 104 2.58 -7.07 1.45
N GLU A 105 2.44 -8.02 2.38
CA GLU A 105 1.56 -9.19 2.19
C GLU A 105 0.09 -8.78 1.96
N GLY A 106 -0.35 -7.66 2.55
CA GLY A 106 -1.72 -7.15 2.37
C GLY A 106 -2.02 -6.74 0.93
N GLU A 107 -1.02 -6.25 0.19
CA GLU A 107 -1.16 -5.91 -1.23
C GLU A 107 -1.42 -7.14 -2.09
N MET A 108 -0.98 -8.33 -1.66
CA MET A 108 -1.23 -9.59 -2.39
C MET A 108 -2.68 -10.08 -2.29
N LEU A 109 -3.46 -9.58 -1.33
CA LEU A 109 -4.84 -9.98 -1.05
C LEU A 109 -5.89 -9.01 -1.61
N THR A 110 -5.44 -7.92 -2.25
CA THR A 110 -6.28 -6.83 -2.77
C THR A 110 -6.36 -6.89 -4.29
#